data_AF-A0A6V8LK69-F1
#
_entry.id   AF-A0A6V8LK69-F1
#
_cell.length_a   1.000
_cell.length_b   1.000
_cell.length_c   1.000
_cell.angle_alpha   90.00
_cell.angle_beta   90.00
_cell.angle_gamma   90.00
#
_symmetry.space_group_name_H-M   'P 1'
#
loop_
_entity.id
_entity.type
_entity.pdbx_description
1 polymer ?
#
loop_
_entity_poly.entity_id
_entity_poly.type
_entity_poly.pdbx_seq_one_letter_code
_entity_poly.pdbx_strand_id
1 'polypeptide(L)'
;MNDSEVPAFWQALGLPGLADVHVHFLPPRMLRRVWAYFDAAGPLVGVEWPIRYRWPDADRVAHLDKLGVRAFTALAYAHKPGMAADLNDWTLGFARETPGCVPSATFYPEPSVTSYVSSAVSSGARVFKVHLQVGGFDPVDPLLAPCGACSPTPGSRWSYTPGTRRWPPRSPGPNRSPRCWRGTRGSPRSWPTWARPTTRRSSTWPRGTNG
;
A
#
# COMPACT_ATOMS: atom_id res chain seq x y z
N MET A 1 17.11 -14.82 1.58
CA MET A 1 17.76 -13.64 0.99
C MET A 1 17.70 -12.52 2.00
N ASN A 2 18.84 -11.93 2.37
CA ASN A 2 18.89 -10.69 3.16
C ASN A 2 19.28 -9.51 2.24
N ASP A 3 19.13 -8.28 2.72
CA ASP A 3 19.40 -7.06 1.97
C ASP A 3 20.81 -7.01 1.34
N SER A 4 21.84 -7.53 2.03
CA SER A 4 23.22 -7.51 1.52
C SER A 4 23.45 -8.45 0.32
N GLU A 5 22.55 -9.40 0.08
CA GLU A 5 22.62 -10.32 -1.07
C GLU A 5 21.94 -9.75 -2.32
N VAL A 6 21.14 -8.68 -2.18
CA VAL A 6 20.37 -8.08 -3.28
C VAL A 6 21.26 -7.55 -4.41
N PRO A 7 22.37 -6.81 -4.14
CA PRO A 7 23.24 -6.34 -5.20
C PRO A 7 23.82 -7.46 -6.07
N ALA A 8 24.35 -8.51 -5.45
CA ALA A 8 24.91 -9.66 -6.16
C ALA A 8 23.85 -10.35 -7.03
N PHE A 9 22.61 -10.44 -6.53
CA PHE A 9 21.51 -11.06 -7.26
C PHE A 9 21.20 -10.36 -8.60
N TRP A 10 20.98 -9.04 -8.61
CA TRP A 10 20.63 -8.35 -9.87
C TRP A 10 21.84 -8.17 -10.78
N GLN A 11 23.04 -8.06 -10.22
CA GLN A 11 24.29 -7.99 -10.99
C GLN A 11 24.55 -9.30 -11.76
N ALA A 12 24.32 -10.46 -11.13
CA ALA A 12 24.44 -11.75 -11.80
C ALA A 12 23.46 -11.92 -12.98
N LEU A 13 22.35 -11.18 -12.98
CA LEU A 13 21.38 -11.14 -14.08
C LEU A 13 21.76 -10.12 -15.18
N GLY A 14 22.87 -9.39 -15.03
CA GLY A 14 23.30 -8.36 -15.99
C GLY A 14 22.36 -7.15 -16.08
N LEU A 15 21.55 -6.92 -15.04
CA LEU A 15 20.61 -5.80 -15.02
C LEU A 15 21.32 -4.48 -14.69
N PRO A 16 20.81 -3.32 -15.14
CA PRO A 16 21.40 -2.01 -14.82
C PRO A 16 21.05 -1.51 -13.40
N GLY A 17 20.14 -2.19 -12.70
CA GLY A 17 19.64 -1.85 -11.37
C GLY A 17 18.20 -2.31 -11.18
N LEU A 18 17.61 -1.94 -10.04
CA LEU A 18 16.26 -2.34 -9.64
C LEU A 18 15.29 -1.16 -9.69
N ALA A 19 14.01 -1.46 -9.87
CA ALA A 19 12.92 -0.53 -9.61
C ALA A 19 12.02 -1.11 -8.50
N ASP A 20 11.86 -0.38 -7.39
CA ASP A 20 10.97 -0.77 -6.30
C ASP A 20 9.65 -0.01 -6.40
N VAL A 21 8.62 -0.71 -6.87
CA VAL A 21 7.29 -0.12 -7.09
C VAL A 21 6.48 0.03 -5.81
N HIS A 22 6.96 -0.48 -4.66
CA HIS A 22 6.19 -0.55 -3.42
C HIS A 22 6.95 0.03 -2.21
N VAL A 23 7.37 1.28 -2.31
CA VAL A 23 8.06 1.97 -1.21
C VAL A 23 7.15 3.03 -0.58
N HIS A 24 7.16 3.10 0.75
CA HIS A 24 6.34 4.05 1.50
C HIS A 24 7.19 5.17 2.11
N PHE A 25 6.87 6.40 1.73
CA PHE A 25 7.32 7.63 2.37
C PHE A 25 6.06 8.44 2.71
N LEU A 26 6.02 9.06 3.89
CA LEU A 26 4.84 9.72 4.43
C LEU A 26 5.23 11.00 5.15
N PRO A 27 4.32 12.00 5.24
CA PRO A 27 4.54 13.17 6.06
C PRO A 27 5.01 12.80 7.48
N PRO A 28 6.02 13.47 8.07
CA PRO A 28 6.64 13.02 9.32
C PRO A 28 5.66 12.80 10.48
N ARG A 29 4.63 13.65 10.59
CA ARG A 29 3.57 13.51 11.60
C ARG A 29 2.72 12.24 11.38
N MET A 30 2.47 11.89 10.12
CA MET A 30 1.72 10.69 9.75
C MET A 30 2.56 9.43 9.95
N LEU A 31 3.83 9.45 9.53
CA LEU A 31 4.75 8.32 9.71
C LEU A 31 4.86 7.91 11.19
N ARG A 32 4.99 8.88 12.11
CA ARG A 32 4.99 8.62 13.56
C ARG A 32 3.71 7.95 14.06
N ARG A 33 2.54 8.35 13.52
CA ARG A 33 1.25 7.71 13.87
C ARG A 33 1.15 6.28 13.35
N VAL A 34 1.64 6.05 12.12
CA VAL A 34 1.71 4.70 11.54
C VAL A 34 2.61 3.82 12.40
N TRP A 35 3.77 4.31 12.79
CA TRP A 35 4.67 3.58 13.68
C TRP A 35 4.02 3.25 15.02
N ALA A 36 3.39 4.23 15.69
CA ALA A 36 2.68 4.00 16.94
C ALA A 36 1.53 2.97 16.80
N TYR A 37 0.84 2.94 15.66
CA TYR A 37 -0.18 1.94 15.38
C TYR A 37 0.39 0.51 15.32
N PHE A 38 1.55 0.33 14.69
CA PHE A 38 2.22 -0.98 14.63
C PHE A 38 2.85 -1.38 15.96
N ASP A 39 3.43 -0.43 16.71
CA ASP A 39 3.98 -0.65 18.05
C ASP A 39 2.91 -1.17 19.03
N ALA A 40 1.65 -0.77 18.85
CA ALA A 40 0.51 -1.23 19.64
C ALA A 40 -0.06 -2.61 19.22
N ALA A 41 0.67 -3.40 18.42
CA ALA A 41 0.25 -4.70 17.87
C ALA A 41 -1.11 -4.61 17.14
N GLY A 42 -1.22 -3.64 16.22
CA GLY A 42 -2.45 -3.15 15.62
C GLY A 42 -3.62 -4.15 15.50
N PRO A 43 -4.86 -3.75 15.83
CA PRO A 43 -6.03 -4.64 15.95
C PRO A 43 -6.43 -5.39 14.66
N LEU A 44 -5.83 -5.05 13.51
CA LEU A 44 -6.08 -5.70 12.23
C LEU A 44 -5.17 -6.89 11.93
N VAL A 45 -4.01 -7.00 12.59
CA VAL A 45 -2.93 -7.89 12.13
C VAL A 45 -2.87 -9.16 12.97
N GLY A 46 -3.27 -9.12 14.24
CA GLY A 46 -3.32 -10.32 15.12
C GLY A 46 -1.96 -11.00 15.34
N VAL A 47 -0.89 -10.43 14.79
CA VAL A 47 0.51 -10.84 14.91
C VAL A 47 1.37 -9.58 15.02
N GLU A 48 2.50 -9.71 15.71
CA GLU A 48 3.49 -8.65 15.82
C GLU A 48 4.08 -8.34 14.43
N TRP A 49 4.16 -7.05 14.09
CA TRP A 49 4.71 -6.58 12.81
C TRP A 49 5.81 -5.54 13.07
N PRO A 50 7.06 -5.98 13.32
CA PRO A 50 8.14 -5.08 13.67
C PRO A 50 8.58 -4.22 12.48
N ILE A 51 8.74 -2.92 12.70
CA ILE A 51 9.23 -1.98 11.70
C ILE A 51 10.76 -1.99 11.72
N ARG A 52 11.38 -2.66 10.72
CA ARG A 52 12.84 -2.80 10.61
C ARG A 52 13.56 -1.49 10.28
N TYR A 53 13.03 -0.71 9.34
CA TYR A 53 13.68 0.49 8.81
C TYR A 53 13.13 1.77 9.45
N ARG A 54 13.16 1.85 10.78
CA ARG A 54 12.69 3.03 11.53
C ARG A 54 13.74 4.14 11.51
N TRP A 55 14.15 4.53 10.31
CA TRP A 55 15.26 5.46 10.06
C TRP A 55 14.75 6.79 9.47
N PRO A 56 15.55 7.87 9.56
CA PRO A 56 15.34 9.07 8.76
C PRO A 56 15.16 8.77 7.27
N ASP A 57 14.37 9.60 6.58
CA ASP A 57 14.03 9.40 5.17
C ASP A 57 15.30 9.33 4.30
N ALA A 58 16.29 10.18 4.57
CA ALA A 58 17.58 10.18 3.88
C ALA A 58 18.32 8.82 4.00
N ASP A 59 18.30 8.20 5.18
CA ASP A 59 18.94 6.89 5.39
C ASP A 59 18.18 5.77 4.67
N ARG A 60 16.85 5.86 4.60
CA ARG A 60 16.04 4.90 3.84
C ARG A 60 16.29 5.03 2.33
N VAL A 61 16.45 6.25 1.82
CA VAL A 61 16.82 6.50 0.41
C VAL A 61 18.23 6.00 0.13
N ALA A 62 19.21 6.30 0.99
CA ALA A 62 20.58 5.80 0.85
C ALA A 62 20.64 4.27 0.90
N HIS A 63 19.77 3.62 1.68
CA HIS A 63 19.66 2.17 1.71
C HIS A 63 19.12 1.60 0.39
N LEU A 64 18.07 2.21 -0.19
CA LEU A 64 17.58 1.83 -1.52
C LEU A 64 18.69 1.92 -2.58
N ASP A 65 19.49 2.98 -2.54
CA ASP A 65 20.61 3.14 -3.48
C ASP A 65 21.67 2.04 -3.31
N LYS A 66 22.03 1.69 -2.06
CA LYS A 66 22.94 0.58 -1.74
C LYS A 66 22.44 -0.77 -2.25
N LEU A 67 21.12 -0.99 -2.25
CA LEU A 67 20.50 -2.20 -2.82
C LEU A 67 20.57 -2.24 -4.35
N GLY A 68 20.89 -1.11 -5.00
CA GLY A 68 20.89 -0.95 -6.45
C GLY A 68 19.55 -0.47 -7.02
N VAL A 69 18.65 0.07 -6.18
CA VAL A 69 17.38 0.63 -6.63
C VAL A 69 17.62 1.99 -7.28
N ARG A 70 17.21 2.12 -8.54
CA ARG A 70 17.37 3.33 -9.37
C ARG A 70 16.08 4.12 -9.55
N ALA A 71 14.95 3.44 -9.37
CA ALA A 71 13.63 4.06 -9.38
C ALA A 71 12.78 3.47 -8.24
N PHE A 72 12.13 4.33 -7.46
CA PHE A 72 11.23 3.87 -6.40
C PHE A 72 10.05 4.81 -6.23
N THR A 73 9.02 4.41 -5.48
CA THR A 73 7.83 5.22 -5.26
C THR A 73 7.76 5.83 -3.86
N ALA A 74 6.97 6.88 -3.67
CA ALA A 74 6.62 7.42 -2.34
C ALA A 74 5.12 7.20 -2.10
N LEU A 75 4.74 5.96 -1.80
CA LEU A 75 3.33 5.56 -1.75
C LEU A 75 2.62 6.07 -0.50
N ALA A 76 1.82 7.12 -0.66
CA ALA A 76 0.80 7.52 0.30
C ALA A 76 -0.58 7.04 -0.16
N TYR A 77 -1.52 6.90 0.78
CA TYR A 77 -2.92 6.65 0.46
C TYR A 77 -3.85 7.42 1.40
N ALA A 78 -4.86 8.04 0.82
CA ALA A 78 -5.96 8.65 1.57
C ALA A 78 -6.91 7.55 2.08
N HIS A 79 -7.32 7.65 3.34
CA HIS A 79 -8.27 6.72 3.96
C HIS A 79 -9.56 7.40 4.44
N LYS A 80 -9.71 8.70 4.17
CA LYS A 80 -10.90 9.50 4.43
C LYS A 80 -10.88 10.77 3.56
N PRO A 81 -12.02 11.46 3.39
CA PRO A 81 -12.08 12.74 2.70
C PRO A 81 -11.14 13.79 3.31
N GLY A 82 -10.69 14.72 2.48
CA GLY A 82 -9.84 15.85 2.84
C GLY A 82 -8.37 15.51 3.05
N MET A 83 -7.93 14.29 2.69
CA MET A 83 -6.52 13.88 2.84
C MET A 83 -5.74 13.85 1.54
N ALA A 84 -6.40 13.60 0.41
CA ALA A 84 -5.70 13.27 -0.83
C ALA A 84 -4.87 14.45 -1.37
N ALA A 85 -5.39 15.67 -1.31
CA ALA A 85 -4.69 16.86 -1.78
C ALA A 85 -3.36 17.09 -1.04
N ASP A 86 -3.38 17.19 0.28
CA ASP A 86 -2.17 17.38 1.10
C ASP A 86 -1.15 16.24 0.93
N LEU A 87 -1.64 15.00 0.77
CA LEU A 87 -0.77 13.87 0.51
C LEU A 87 -0.09 13.96 -0.86
N ASN A 88 -0.82 14.40 -1.88
CA ASN A 88 -0.28 14.59 -3.23
C ASN A 88 0.77 15.70 -3.24
N ASP A 89 0.50 16.83 -2.60
CA ASP A 89 1.46 17.93 -2.49
C ASP A 89 2.76 17.46 -1.84
N TRP A 90 2.62 16.66 -0.76
CA TRP A 90 3.77 16.11 -0.06
C TRP A 90 4.55 15.09 -0.90
N THR A 91 3.90 14.10 -1.51
CA THR A 91 4.61 13.05 -2.28
C THR A 91 5.24 13.60 -3.56
N LEU A 92 4.59 14.57 -4.22
CA LEU A 92 5.16 15.26 -5.37
C LEU A 92 6.34 16.15 -4.95
N GLY A 93 6.25 16.83 -3.80
CA GLY A 93 7.38 17.56 -3.22
C GLY A 93 8.57 16.67 -2.92
N PHE A 94 8.32 15.54 -2.24
CA PHE A 94 9.34 14.55 -1.93
C PHE A 94 10.03 14.02 -3.20
N ALA A 95 9.26 13.75 -4.26
CA ALA A 95 9.82 13.29 -5.53
C ALA A 95 10.67 14.34 -6.25
N ARG A 96 10.35 15.64 -6.11
CA ARG A 96 11.18 16.72 -6.66
C ARG A 96 12.53 16.83 -5.96
N GLU A 97 12.58 16.54 -4.67
CA GLU A 97 13.77 16.69 -3.83
C GLU A 97 14.62 15.41 -3.74
N THR A 98 14.06 14.26 -4.16
CA THR A 98 14.68 12.95 -3.96
C THR A 98 14.96 12.24 -5.29
N PRO A 99 16.22 12.22 -5.77
CA PRO A 99 16.60 11.50 -6.98
C PRO A 99 16.15 10.03 -6.96
N GLY A 100 15.65 9.54 -8.10
CA GLY A 100 15.13 8.18 -8.23
C GLY A 100 13.70 7.99 -7.71
N CYS A 101 13.13 8.94 -6.95
CA CYS A 101 11.73 8.87 -6.55
C CYS A 101 10.81 9.22 -7.72
N VAL A 102 9.99 8.27 -8.14
CA VAL A 102 8.93 8.43 -9.14
C VAL A 102 7.81 9.27 -8.51
N PRO A 103 7.38 10.38 -9.16
CA PRO A 103 6.28 11.21 -8.67
C PRO A 103 5.00 10.38 -8.50
N SER A 104 4.62 10.15 -7.25
CA SER A 104 3.43 9.38 -6.89
C SER A 104 2.34 10.27 -6.32
N ALA A 105 1.09 9.84 -6.48
CA ALA A 105 -0.09 10.50 -5.97
C ALA A 105 -1.13 9.48 -5.46
N THR A 106 -2.22 9.97 -4.90
CA THR A 106 -3.36 9.19 -4.40
C THR A 106 -4.65 9.95 -4.70
N PHE A 107 -5.77 9.24 -4.51
CA PHE A 107 -7.11 9.81 -4.57
C PHE A 107 -8.05 9.06 -3.64
N TYR A 108 -9.13 9.74 -3.27
CA TYR A 108 -10.23 9.24 -2.48
C TYR A 108 -11.57 9.66 -3.14
N PRO A 109 -12.65 8.88 -3.01
CA PRO A 109 -13.96 9.33 -3.48
C PRO A 109 -14.48 10.51 -2.66
N GLU A 110 -14.35 11.71 -3.21
CA GLU A 110 -14.82 12.95 -2.62
C GLU A 110 -15.10 14.00 -3.71
N PRO A 111 -15.93 15.02 -3.45
CA PRO A 111 -16.33 15.99 -4.49
C PRO A 111 -15.16 16.68 -5.21
N SER A 112 -14.03 16.86 -4.53
CA SER A 112 -12.83 17.51 -5.07
C SER A 112 -11.91 16.58 -5.87
N VAL A 113 -12.23 15.28 -6.00
CA VAL A 113 -11.31 14.27 -6.58
C VAL A 113 -10.80 14.61 -7.96
N THR A 114 -11.68 15.04 -8.86
CA THR A 114 -11.30 15.42 -10.22
C THR A 114 -10.28 16.55 -10.21
N SER A 115 -10.49 17.56 -9.35
CA SER A 115 -9.63 18.75 -9.30
C SER A 115 -8.20 18.41 -8.88
N TYR A 116 -8.01 17.72 -7.74
CA TYR A 116 -6.66 17.42 -7.28
C TYR A 116 -5.99 16.31 -8.10
N VAL A 117 -6.75 15.39 -8.73
CA VAL A 117 -6.16 14.40 -9.65
C VAL A 117 -5.62 15.10 -10.89
N SER A 118 -6.39 16.00 -11.51
CA SER A 118 -5.92 16.79 -12.65
C SER A 118 -4.72 17.67 -12.28
N SER A 119 -4.72 18.28 -11.10
CA SER A 119 -3.58 19.04 -10.58
C SER A 119 -2.33 18.17 -10.38
N ALA A 120 -2.48 16.99 -9.76
CA ALA A 120 -1.38 16.06 -9.54
C ALA A 120 -0.78 15.57 -10.87
N VAL A 121 -1.62 15.23 -11.86
CA VAL A 121 -1.16 14.83 -13.21
C VAL A 121 -0.39 15.98 -13.86
N SER A 122 -0.93 17.20 -13.82
CA SER A 122 -0.26 18.39 -14.38
C SER A 122 1.05 18.70 -13.67
N SER A 123 1.15 18.37 -12.39
CA SER A 123 2.35 18.50 -11.55
C SER A 123 3.34 17.34 -11.73
N GLY A 124 3.06 16.42 -12.66
CA GLY A 124 3.98 15.35 -13.06
C GLY A 124 3.76 14.01 -12.39
N ALA A 125 2.63 13.77 -11.71
CA ALA A 125 2.31 12.45 -11.15
C ALA A 125 2.39 11.35 -12.22
N ARG A 126 3.13 10.28 -11.89
CA ARG A 126 3.41 9.14 -12.76
C ARG A 126 2.81 7.83 -12.27
N VAL A 127 2.37 7.76 -11.01
CA VAL A 127 1.76 6.58 -10.42
C VAL A 127 0.76 6.99 -9.36
N PHE A 128 -0.40 6.33 -9.32
CA PHE A 128 -1.40 6.53 -8.27
C PHE A 128 -1.47 5.29 -7.37
N LYS A 129 -1.47 5.51 -6.06
CA LYS A 129 -1.74 4.47 -5.06
C LYS A 129 -3.07 4.72 -4.39
N VAL A 130 -3.85 3.66 -4.30
CA VAL A 130 -5.03 3.58 -3.45
C VAL A 130 -4.97 2.32 -2.62
N HIS A 131 -5.64 2.33 -1.47
CA HIS A 131 -5.76 1.16 -0.62
C HIS A 131 -7.24 0.90 -0.32
N LEU A 132 -7.91 0.12 -1.17
CA LEU A 132 -9.37 -0.09 -1.10
C LEU A 132 -9.84 -0.61 0.27
N GLN A 133 -9.10 -1.52 0.90
CA GLN A 133 -9.47 -2.05 2.23
C GLN A 133 -9.37 -1.01 3.35
N VAL A 134 -8.31 -0.19 3.37
CA VAL A 134 -8.11 0.81 4.43
C VAL A 134 -8.93 2.06 4.15
N GLY A 135 -9.09 2.44 2.88
CA GLY A 135 -9.95 3.53 2.45
C GLY A 135 -11.44 3.20 2.48
N GLY A 136 -11.80 1.91 2.44
CA GLY A 136 -13.18 1.46 2.62
C GLY A 136 -14.14 1.91 1.51
N PHE A 137 -13.66 2.07 0.28
CA PHE A 137 -14.46 2.54 -0.86
C PHE A 137 -14.44 1.57 -2.04
N ASP A 138 -15.47 1.65 -2.88
CA ASP A 138 -15.60 0.86 -4.10
C ASP A 138 -14.73 1.48 -5.23
N PRO A 139 -13.90 0.69 -5.94
CA PRO A 139 -13.09 1.21 -7.05
C PRO A 139 -13.92 1.82 -8.20
N VAL A 140 -15.21 1.50 -8.30
CA VAL A 140 -16.14 2.10 -9.27
C VAL A 140 -17.11 3.11 -8.64
N ASP A 141 -16.73 3.71 -7.51
CA ASP A 141 -17.49 4.79 -6.90
C ASP A 141 -17.82 5.90 -7.93
N PRO A 142 -19.08 6.35 -8.05
CA PRO A 142 -19.48 7.35 -9.04
C PRO A 142 -18.68 8.66 -8.97
N LEU A 143 -18.15 9.02 -7.80
CA LEU A 143 -17.30 10.21 -7.66
C LEU A 143 -15.95 10.06 -8.39
N LEU A 144 -15.49 8.83 -8.63
CA LEU A 144 -14.23 8.55 -9.35
C LEU A 144 -14.42 8.51 -10.87
N ALA A 145 -15.64 8.39 -11.38
CA ALA A 145 -15.88 8.31 -12.81
C ALA A 145 -15.32 9.52 -13.60
N PRO A 146 -15.46 10.78 -13.12
CA PRO A 146 -14.97 11.93 -13.86
C PRO A 146 -13.45 12.13 -13.81
N CYS A 147 -12.73 11.54 -12.86
CA CYS A 147 -11.31 11.85 -12.65
C CYS A 147 -10.37 11.17 -13.67
N GLY A 148 -10.90 10.33 -14.57
CA GLY A 148 -10.15 9.70 -15.67
C GLY A 148 -9.10 8.66 -15.26
N ALA A 149 -8.62 8.68 -14.02
CA ALA A 149 -7.68 7.71 -13.44
C ALA A 149 -8.21 6.27 -13.46
N CYS A 150 -9.54 6.11 -13.46
CA CYS A 150 -10.22 4.82 -13.58
C CYS A 150 -10.87 4.61 -14.97
N SER A 151 -10.72 5.54 -15.92
CA SER A 151 -11.39 5.46 -17.24
C SER A 151 -10.51 4.76 -18.28
N PRO A 152 -10.97 3.65 -18.88
CA PRO A 152 -10.29 3.00 -19.99
C PRO A 152 -10.59 3.76 -21.29
N THR A 153 -10.02 4.95 -21.48
CA THR A 153 -10.15 5.68 -22.75
C THR A 153 -8.92 5.40 -23.62
N PRO A 154 -9.06 5.02 -24.92
CA PRO A 154 -7.92 4.87 -25.81
C PRO A 154 -7.14 6.20 -25.91
N GLY A 155 -5.88 6.19 -25.44
CA GLY A 155 -5.04 7.39 -25.33
C GLY A 155 -4.78 7.86 -23.89
N SER A 156 -5.52 7.36 -22.89
CA SER A 156 -5.12 7.53 -21.49
C SER A 156 -3.89 6.65 -21.23
N ARG A 157 -2.80 7.26 -20.74
CA ARG A 157 -1.56 6.55 -20.35
C ARG A 157 -1.72 5.75 -19.05
N TRP A 158 -2.96 5.40 -18.67
CA TRP A 158 -3.30 4.91 -17.35
C TRP A 158 -4.21 3.69 -17.48
N SER A 159 -3.64 2.53 -17.15
CA SER A 159 -4.37 1.27 -17.03
C SER A 159 -4.64 0.96 -15.56
N TYR A 160 -5.91 0.75 -15.25
CA TYR A 160 -6.36 0.17 -13.98
C TYR A 160 -6.56 -1.34 -14.19
N THR A 161 -5.83 -2.18 -13.45
CA THR A 161 -6.08 -3.62 -13.41
C THR A 161 -6.80 -3.93 -12.09
N PRO A 162 -8.10 -4.27 -12.10
CA PRO A 162 -8.79 -4.68 -10.89
C PRO A 162 -8.20 -5.99 -10.37
N GLY A 163 -7.85 -6.03 -9.08
CA GLY A 163 -7.58 -7.28 -8.39
C GLY A 163 -8.86 -8.13 -8.34
N THR A 164 -8.77 -9.40 -8.71
CA THR A 164 -9.92 -10.32 -8.81
C THR A 164 -10.54 -10.61 -7.45
N ARG A 165 -11.46 -9.76 -6.99
CA ARG A 165 -12.56 -10.15 -6.08
C ARG A 165 -13.66 -9.10 -6.07
N ARG A 166 -14.84 -9.46 -6.60
CA ARG A 166 -16.10 -8.76 -6.32
C ARG A 166 -16.40 -8.93 -4.84
N TRP A 167 -16.43 -7.83 -4.08
CA TRP A 167 -16.98 -7.83 -2.72
C TRP A 167 -18.41 -7.27 -2.77
N PRO A 168 -19.34 -7.79 -1.94
CA PRO A 168 -20.71 -7.29 -1.93
C PRO A 168 -20.73 -5.83 -1.44
N PRO A 169 -21.56 -4.97 -2.04
CA PRO A 169 -21.68 -3.57 -1.63
C PRO A 169 -22.18 -3.47 -0.18
N ARG A 170 -21.71 -2.46 0.55
CA ARG A 170 -22.37 -2.02 1.78
C ARG A 170 -23.73 -1.43 1.41
N SER A 171 -24.81 -1.99 1.94
CA SER A 171 -26.13 -1.35 1.87
C SER A 171 -26.08 0.02 2.56
N PRO A 172 -26.60 1.10 1.95
CA PRO A 172 -26.69 2.40 2.60
C PRO A 172 -27.87 2.38 3.57
N GLY A 173 -27.59 2.16 4.85
CA GLY A 173 -28.54 2.35 5.94
C GLY A 173 -28.10 3.53 6.81
N PRO A 174 -29.04 4.37 7.31
CA PRO A 174 -28.67 5.57 8.05
C PRO A 174 -28.14 5.19 9.45
N ASN A 175 -27.05 5.83 9.82
CA ASN A 175 -26.63 6.11 11.19
C ASN A 175 -26.53 4.90 12.15
N ARG A 176 -25.37 4.22 12.19
CA ARG A 176 -24.89 3.52 13.39
C ARG A 176 -23.37 3.66 13.54
N SER A 177 -22.96 4.20 14.69
CA SER A 177 -21.62 4.22 15.29
C SER A 177 -20.86 2.89 15.12
N PRO A 178 -19.51 2.90 14.99
CA PRO A 178 -18.76 1.68 14.68
C PRO A 178 -18.69 0.76 15.90
N ARG A 179 -19.59 -0.23 15.98
CA ARG A 179 -19.33 -1.45 16.74
C ARG A 179 -18.35 -2.31 15.95
N CYS A 180 -17.25 -2.64 16.61
CA CYS A 180 -16.25 -3.62 16.19
C CYS A 180 -16.91 -4.89 15.64
N TRP A 181 -16.52 -5.29 14.42
CA TRP A 181 -16.94 -6.56 13.84
C TRP A 181 -16.08 -7.71 14.40
N ARG A 182 -16.75 -8.64 15.07
CA ARG A 182 -16.23 -9.99 15.40
C ARG A 182 -15.95 -10.74 14.10
N GLY A 183 -14.81 -11.45 14.09
CA GLY A 183 -14.28 -12.14 12.92
C GLY A 183 -15.15 -13.28 12.38
N THR A 184 -15.10 -13.43 11.07
CA THR A 184 -15.42 -14.68 10.36
C THR A 184 -14.11 -15.24 9.80
N ARG A 185 -13.83 -16.51 10.12
CA ARG A 185 -12.58 -17.21 9.79
C ARG A 185 -12.49 -17.44 8.28
N GLY A 186 -11.51 -16.80 7.63
CA GLY A 186 -11.13 -17.08 6.24
C GLY A 186 -10.09 -18.21 6.16
N SER A 187 -10.23 -19.07 5.15
CA SER A 187 -9.35 -20.24 4.91
C SER A 187 -7.90 -19.83 4.57
N PRO A 188 -6.86 -20.55 5.05
CA PRO A 188 -5.44 -20.17 4.87
C PRO A 188 -4.88 -20.36 3.44
N ARG A 189 -5.66 -20.85 2.47
CA ARG A 189 -5.15 -21.27 1.15
C ARG A 189 -5.11 -20.18 0.08
N SER A 190 -5.59 -18.97 0.37
CA SER A 190 -5.71 -17.85 -0.59
C SER A 190 -4.68 -16.73 -0.35
N TRP A 191 -3.61 -17.01 0.39
CA TRP A 191 -2.57 -16.04 0.69
C TRP A 191 -1.41 -16.16 -0.34
N PRO A 192 -0.81 -15.03 -0.78
CA PRO A 192 0.38 -15.06 -1.62
C PRO A 192 1.53 -15.80 -0.92
N THR A 193 2.46 -16.38 -1.70
CA THR A 193 3.43 -17.40 -1.27
C THR A 193 4.33 -17.00 -0.09
N TRP A 194 4.50 -15.71 0.17
CA TRP A 194 5.26 -15.14 1.29
C TRP A 194 4.47 -15.02 2.61
N ALA A 195 3.16 -15.31 2.60
CA ALA A 195 2.25 -15.21 3.74
C ALA A 195 1.73 -16.59 4.21
N ARG A 196 2.46 -17.67 3.91
CA ARG A 196 2.20 -18.99 4.50
C ARG A 196 2.93 -19.09 5.85
N PRO A 197 2.23 -19.42 6.95
CA PRO A 197 2.90 -19.75 8.20
C PRO A 197 3.74 -21.02 8.00
N THR A 198 5.04 -20.96 8.29
CA THR A 198 5.90 -22.15 8.41
C THR A 198 5.61 -22.85 9.73
N THR A 199 4.48 -23.53 9.83
CA THR A 199 4.23 -24.48 10.91
C THR A 199 4.52 -25.88 10.43
N ARG A 200 5.78 -26.32 10.58
CA ARG A 200 6.10 -27.75 10.63
C ARG A 200 5.69 -28.23 12.03
N ARG A 201 4.43 -28.66 12.18
CA ARG A 201 4.02 -29.45 13.36
C ARG A 201 3.91 -30.91 12.95
N SER A 202 4.90 -31.68 13.37
CA SER A 202 4.83 -33.13 13.49
C SER A 202 3.68 -33.48 14.44
N SER A 203 2.66 -34.16 13.94
CA SER A 203 1.57 -34.70 14.76
C SER A 203 1.79 -36.19 14.97
N THR A 204 2.37 -36.56 16.11
CA THR A 204 2.13 -37.85 16.75
C THR A 204 1.25 -37.59 17.97
N TRP A 205 0.00 -38.07 17.93
CA TRP A 205 -0.91 -38.12 19.07
C TRP A 205 -0.94 -39.56 19.60
N PRO A 206 -0.89 -39.82 20.92
CA PRO A 206 -1.21 -41.12 21.47
C PRO A 206 -2.72 -41.31 21.52
N ARG A 207 -3.20 -42.49 21.12
CA ARG A 207 -4.60 -42.91 21.29
C ARG A 207 -4.83 -43.30 22.75
N GLY A 208 -5.75 -42.62 23.43
CA GLY A 208 -6.29 -43.07 24.71
C GLY A 208 -7.25 -44.24 24.49
N THR A 209 -7.04 -45.32 25.23
CA THR A 209 -7.91 -46.50 25.33
C THR A 209 -9.02 -46.25 26.33
N ASN A 210 -10.25 -46.64 25.98
CA ASN A 210 -11.39 -46.71 26.92
C ASN A 210 -11.13 -47.77 28.00
N GLY A 211 -11.47 -47.43 29.23
CA GLY A 211 -11.61 -48.32 30.39
C GLY A 211 -12.51 -47.63 31.40
#